data_AF-A0A3M7MVY5-F1
#
_entry.id   AF-A0A3M7MVY5-F1
#
_cell.length_a   1.000
_cell.length_b   1.000
_cell.length_c   1.000
_cell.angle_alpha   90.00
_cell.angle_beta   90.00
_cell.angle_gamma   90.00
#
_symmetry.space_group_name_H-M   'P 1'
#
loop_
_entity.id
_entity.type
_entity.pdbx_description
1 polymer ?
#
loop_
_entity_poly.entity_id
_entity_poly.type
_entity_poly.pdbx_seq_one_letter_code
_entity_poly.pdbx_strand_id
1 'polypeptide(L)'
;MPVSLPPRSAIVLYGTETGTAQDLAAEIARYLERGGHFALVDVLPLDSVSFKLLASYGLTVFVVATTGQGEFPSNARKFWTSLLRKKLGPTTLGGVRFAMVGLGSSSYPRFNWAARKLAKRVKMLGAQQVGEACECDELADGSTERAFEDWLGPFGNEVLRMWPPQEAEEAAPGLPHRDQHDGEISKWILQRADETDSQLPNAHPADSFEATLESNDRVTPASHWQDVRFLRLSTSSSVDYQPGDSLAIHPENMAADVDHLLSLMDWHPVADIPVMLIPNPAYDKPRSPLLTSHLDITAIPRRSFFSQLARFTTNEMQKERLLEFANPEFLDEYYDYATRPRRSILEVLQEFDSVKLPWREPPA
;
A
#
# COMPACT_ATOMS: atom_id res chain seq x y z
N MET A 1 29.49 -4.09 4.91
CA MET A 1 29.27 -5.54 4.71
C MET A 1 27.88 -5.69 4.12
N PRO A 2 27.64 -6.40 3.00
CA PRO A 2 26.26 -6.68 2.60
C PRO A 2 25.63 -7.52 3.71
N VAL A 3 24.52 -7.03 4.29
CA VAL A 3 23.76 -7.77 5.29
C VAL A 3 23.26 -9.04 4.59
N SER A 4 23.81 -10.19 4.96
CA SER A 4 23.33 -11.48 4.46
C SER A 4 21.91 -11.68 4.97
N LEU A 5 20.95 -11.88 4.07
CA LEU A 5 19.58 -12.18 4.45
C LEU A 5 19.54 -13.44 5.33
N PRO A 6 18.65 -13.51 6.34
CA PRO A 6 18.50 -14.70 7.15
C PRO A 6 18.08 -15.90 6.28
N PRO A 7 18.40 -17.14 6.71
CA PRO A 7 18.21 -18.37 5.92
C PRO A 7 16.76 -18.63 5.49
N ARG A 8 15.77 -17.98 6.10
CA ARG A 8 14.37 -17.97 5.68
C ARG A 8 13.85 -16.54 5.58
N SER A 9 14.02 -15.94 4.41
CA SER A 9 13.47 -14.63 4.07
C SER A 9 12.47 -14.73 2.93
N ALA A 10 11.41 -13.93 3.00
CA ALA A 10 10.46 -13.74 1.90
C ALA A 10 10.42 -12.27 1.48
N ILE A 11 9.98 -12.02 0.26
CA ILE A 11 9.75 -10.67 -0.26
C ILE A 11 8.38 -10.61 -0.92
N VAL A 12 7.60 -9.58 -0.57
CA VAL A 12 6.31 -9.27 -1.18
C VAL A 12 6.48 -8.01 -2.01
N LEU A 13 6.28 -8.13 -3.32
CA LEU A 13 6.46 -7.07 -4.29
C LEU A 13 5.11 -6.59 -4.80
N TYR A 14 4.85 -5.29 -4.75
CA TYR A 14 3.58 -4.74 -5.19
C TYR A 14 3.69 -3.78 -6.39
N GLY A 15 2.66 -3.81 -7.23
CA GLY A 15 2.41 -2.85 -8.30
C GLY A 15 1.01 -2.27 -8.14
N THR A 16 0.90 -0.95 -7.97
CA THR A 16 -0.36 -0.27 -7.61
C THR A 16 -0.41 1.17 -8.14
N GLU A 17 -1.62 1.69 -8.36
CA GLU A 17 -1.85 3.13 -8.60
C GLU A 17 -2.52 3.79 -7.39
N THR A 18 -3.51 3.12 -6.80
CA THR A 18 -4.33 3.65 -5.69
C THR A 18 -4.00 3.02 -4.34
N GLY A 19 -2.98 2.15 -4.28
CA GLY A 19 -2.51 1.52 -3.04
C GLY A 19 -3.14 0.17 -2.71
N THR A 20 -4.19 -0.32 -3.38
CA THR A 20 -4.89 -1.58 -2.98
C THR A 20 -3.94 -2.77 -2.93
N ALA A 21 -3.10 -2.94 -3.95
CA ALA A 21 -2.10 -4.00 -4.00
C ALA A 21 -1.01 -3.86 -2.92
N GLN A 22 -0.69 -2.64 -2.51
CA GLN A 22 0.27 -2.38 -1.43
C GLN A 22 -0.27 -2.84 -0.08
N ASP A 23 -1.57 -2.63 0.17
CA ASP A 23 -2.20 -3.03 1.42
C ASP A 23 -2.32 -4.56 1.54
N LEU A 24 -2.78 -5.24 0.48
CA LEU A 24 -2.76 -6.70 0.42
C LEU A 24 -1.34 -7.26 0.56
N ALA A 25 -0.34 -6.59 -0.02
CA ALA A 25 1.06 -7.00 0.14
C ALA A 25 1.53 -6.92 1.61
N ALA A 26 1.13 -5.86 2.34
CA ALA A 26 1.41 -5.74 3.76
C ALA A 26 0.69 -6.82 4.58
N GLU A 27 -0.55 -7.17 4.21
CA GLU A 27 -1.29 -8.25 4.86
C GLU A 27 -0.66 -9.63 4.66
N ILE A 28 -0.24 -9.95 3.42
CA ILE A 28 0.50 -11.19 3.13
C ILE A 28 1.79 -11.24 3.96
N ALA A 29 2.52 -10.12 4.06
CA ALA A 29 3.74 -10.10 4.85
C ALA A 29 3.49 -10.41 6.33
N ARG A 30 2.49 -9.78 6.94
CA ARG A 30 2.09 -10.07 8.33
C ARG A 30 1.65 -11.53 8.50
N TYR A 31 0.94 -12.09 7.53
CA TYR A 31 0.55 -13.50 7.54
C TYR A 31 1.77 -14.43 7.55
N LEU A 32 2.75 -14.17 6.67
CA LEU A 32 3.97 -14.96 6.55
C LEU A 32 4.89 -14.85 7.79
N GLU A 33 4.93 -13.67 8.43
CA GLU A 33 5.68 -13.43 9.67
C GLU A 33 5.03 -14.12 10.88
N ARG A 34 3.71 -13.97 11.07
CA ARG A 34 2.99 -14.58 12.21
C ARG A 34 2.98 -16.10 12.18
N GLY A 35 3.01 -16.71 10.99
CA GLY A 35 3.08 -18.16 10.86
C GLY A 35 4.43 -18.77 11.28
N GLY A 36 5.44 -17.96 11.60
CA GLY A 36 6.79 -18.44 11.97
C GLY A 36 7.53 -19.10 10.81
N HIS A 37 7.07 -18.91 9.57
CA HIS A 37 7.65 -19.52 8.37
C HIS A 37 8.94 -18.82 7.93
N PHE A 38 8.99 -17.51 8.12
CA PHE A 38 10.07 -16.64 7.66
C PHE A 38 10.54 -15.72 8.79
N ALA A 39 11.86 -15.61 8.95
CA ALA A 39 12.49 -14.72 9.93
C ALA A 39 12.45 -13.24 9.50
N LEU A 40 12.29 -12.99 8.20
CA LEU A 40 12.21 -11.66 7.61
C LEU A 40 11.26 -11.68 6.41
N VAL A 41 10.31 -10.74 6.37
CA VAL A 41 9.48 -10.51 5.20
C VAL A 41 9.55 -9.03 4.77
N ASP A 42 10.18 -8.80 3.62
CA ASP A 42 10.27 -7.45 3.03
C ASP A 42 9.03 -7.15 2.19
N VAL A 43 8.54 -5.90 2.25
CA VAL A 43 7.45 -5.41 1.39
C VAL A 43 7.98 -4.22 0.61
N LEU A 44 8.09 -4.35 -0.71
CA LEU A 44 8.74 -3.36 -1.56
C LEU A 44 7.96 -3.12 -2.86
N PRO A 45 8.00 -1.90 -3.41
CA PRO A 45 7.39 -1.60 -4.70
C PRO A 45 8.26 -2.21 -5.81
N LEU A 46 7.62 -2.61 -6.91
CA LEU A 46 8.31 -3.33 -7.98
C LEU A 46 9.45 -2.53 -8.63
N ASP A 47 9.34 -1.22 -8.73
CA ASP A 47 10.34 -0.32 -9.35
C ASP A 47 11.58 -0.04 -8.49
N SER A 48 11.53 -0.37 -7.19
CA SER A 48 12.69 -0.29 -6.27
C SER A 48 13.61 -1.51 -6.34
N VAL A 49 13.15 -2.63 -6.93
CA VAL A 49 13.89 -3.89 -6.92
C VAL A 49 14.41 -4.30 -8.29
N SER A 50 15.54 -5.01 -8.31
CA SER A 50 16.01 -5.73 -9.48
C SER A 50 15.54 -7.18 -9.43
N PHE A 51 15.14 -7.77 -10.57
CA PHE A 51 14.79 -9.20 -10.63
C PHE A 51 15.91 -10.14 -10.15
N LYS A 52 17.16 -9.67 -10.09
CA LYS A 52 18.28 -10.45 -9.55
C LYS A 52 18.16 -10.69 -8.04
N LEU A 53 17.55 -9.74 -7.33
CA LEU A 53 17.35 -9.81 -5.88
C LEU A 53 16.44 -10.98 -5.48
N LEU A 54 15.53 -11.39 -6.37
CA LEU A 54 14.57 -12.48 -6.10
C LEU A 54 15.25 -13.79 -5.71
N ALA A 55 16.43 -14.08 -6.28
CA ALA A 55 17.18 -15.29 -5.99
C ALA A 55 17.78 -15.32 -4.57
N SER A 56 17.82 -14.16 -3.88
CA SER A 56 18.30 -14.05 -2.51
C SER A 56 17.22 -14.37 -1.46
N TYR A 57 15.95 -14.46 -1.88
CA TYR A 57 14.82 -14.79 -1.01
C TYR A 57 14.35 -16.23 -1.24
N GLY A 58 13.83 -16.86 -0.19
CA GLY A 58 13.24 -18.20 -0.28
C GLY A 58 11.91 -18.19 -1.04
N LEU A 59 11.13 -17.12 -0.89
CA LEU A 59 9.82 -16.92 -1.52
C LEU A 59 9.65 -15.48 -1.98
N THR A 60 9.12 -15.30 -3.19
CA THR A 60 8.69 -13.99 -3.73
C THR A 60 7.18 -13.98 -3.95
N VAL A 61 6.42 -13.08 -3.33
CA VAL A 61 4.99 -12.92 -3.64
C VAL A 61 4.80 -11.65 -4.46
N PHE A 62 4.18 -11.75 -5.64
CA PHE A 62 3.84 -10.61 -6.47
C PHE A 62 2.38 -10.22 -6.25
N VAL A 63 2.10 -8.96 -5.96
CA VAL A 63 0.75 -8.40 -5.81
C VAL A 63 0.58 -7.26 -6.83
N VAL A 64 -0.12 -7.51 -7.94
CA VAL A 64 -0.08 -6.60 -9.10
C VAL A 64 -1.48 -6.24 -9.56
N ALA A 65 -1.80 -4.95 -9.48
CA ALA A 65 -2.99 -4.40 -10.11
C ALA A 65 -2.84 -4.31 -11.63
N THR A 66 -3.98 -4.31 -12.34
CA THR A 66 -4.03 -4.11 -13.79
C THR A 66 -4.63 -2.74 -14.09
N THR A 67 -3.95 -1.93 -14.90
CA THR A 67 -4.39 -0.55 -15.21
C THR A 67 -4.80 -0.39 -16.68
N GLY A 68 -5.65 0.60 -16.94
CA GLY A 68 -6.07 0.99 -18.29
C GLY A 68 -6.49 -0.21 -19.15
N GLN A 69 -5.82 -0.38 -20.29
CA GLN A 69 -6.07 -1.48 -21.22
C GLN A 69 -5.17 -2.69 -20.94
N GLY A 70 -5.14 -3.21 -19.71
CA GLY A 70 -4.33 -4.38 -19.37
C GLY A 70 -2.83 -4.10 -19.27
N GLU A 71 -2.51 -2.91 -18.81
CA GLU A 71 -1.15 -2.43 -18.56
C GLU A 71 -0.72 -2.66 -17.11
N PHE A 72 0.59 -2.51 -16.88
CA PHE A 72 1.15 -2.51 -15.54
C PHE A 72 1.02 -1.12 -14.91
N PRO A 73 0.81 -1.04 -13.59
CA PRO A 73 0.91 0.19 -12.83
C PRO A 73 2.23 0.89 -13.04
N SER A 74 2.23 2.21 -12.91
CA SER A 74 3.39 3.09 -13.03
C SER A 74 4.62 2.54 -12.28
N ASN A 75 4.46 2.20 -11.00
CA ASN A 75 5.50 1.64 -10.13
C ASN A 75 5.88 0.16 -10.42
N ALA A 76 5.35 -0.44 -11.48
CA ALA A 76 5.69 -1.81 -11.92
C ALA A 76 6.27 -1.88 -13.35
N ARG A 77 6.11 -0.81 -14.15
CA ARG A 77 6.53 -0.76 -15.56
C ARG A 77 8.02 -1.00 -15.75
N LYS A 78 8.87 -0.36 -14.93
CA LYS A 78 10.33 -0.50 -14.99
C LYS A 78 10.78 -1.95 -14.75
N PHE A 79 10.20 -2.60 -13.74
CA PHE A 79 10.47 -4.01 -13.44
C PHE A 79 10.04 -4.91 -14.58
N TRP A 80 8.81 -4.74 -15.09
CA TRP A 80 8.28 -5.49 -16.22
C TRP A 80 9.18 -5.39 -17.46
N THR A 81 9.54 -4.17 -17.88
CA THR A 81 10.43 -3.95 -19.04
C THR A 81 11.80 -4.60 -18.83
N SER A 82 12.30 -4.65 -17.59
CA SER A 82 13.58 -5.32 -17.29
C SER A 82 13.54 -6.83 -17.59
N LEU A 83 12.39 -7.49 -17.40
CA LEU A 83 12.19 -8.92 -17.67
C LEU A 83 12.03 -9.23 -19.17
N LEU A 84 11.75 -8.24 -20.01
CA LEU A 84 11.58 -8.42 -21.46
C LEU A 84 12.90 -8.37 -22.24
N ARG A 85 14.04 -8.14 -21.57
CA ARG A 85 15.35 -8.06 -22.22
C ARG A 85 15.70 -9.39 -22.91
N LYS A 86 16.02 -9.34 -24.21
CA LYS A 86 16.34 -10.53 -25.05
C LYS A 86 17.47 -11.41 -24.52
N LYS A 87 18.39 -10.84 -23.72
CA LYS A 87 19.51 -11.55 -23.10
C LYS A 87 19.11 -12.49 -21.95
N LEU A 88 17.88 -12.42 -21.46
CA LEU A 88 17.42 -13.25 -20.35
C LEU A 88 16.97 -14.62 -20.89
N GLY A 89 17.73 -15.64 -20.54
CA GLY A 89 17.46 -17.03 -20.90
C GLY A 89 16.44 -17.71 -19.95
N PRO A 90 16.02 -18.94 -20.28
CA PRO A 90 14.97 -19.67 -19.56
C PRO A 90 15.35 -20.13 -18.15
N THR A 91 16.61 -19.96 -17.74
CA THR A 91 17.12 -20.31 -16.40
C THR A 91 17.46 -19.09 -15.56
N THR A 92 17.19 -17.88 -16.06
CA THR A 92 17.57 -16.61 -15.40
C THR A 92 17.03 -16.50 -13.98
N LEU A 93 15.81 -16.99 -13.74
CA LEU A 93 15.14 -17.04 -12.45
C LEU A 93 15.06 -18.48 -11.92
N GLY A 94 15.97 -19.35 -12.36
CA GLY A 94 16.08 -20.70 -11.82
C GLY A 94 16.32 -20.66 -10.32
N GLY A 95 15.53 -21.41 -9.56
CA GLY A 95 15.56 -21.44 -8.09
C GLY A 95 14.68 -20.40 -7.41
N VAL A 96 14.13 -19.42 -8.14
CA VAL A 96 13.14 -18.49 -7.59
C VAL A 96 11.80 -19.21 -7.44
N ARG A 97 11.24 -19.20 -6.23
CA ARG A 97 9.86 -19.62 -5.96
C ARG A 97 8.99 -18.39 -5.82
N PHE A 98 7.82 -18.39 -6.45
CA PHE A 98 6.93 -17.25 -6.40
C PHE A 98 5.45 -17.58 -6.24
N ALA A 99 4.69 -16.68 -5.64
CA ALA A 99 3.22 -16.68 -5.68
C ALA A 99 2.71 -15.40 -6.36
N MET A 100 1.46 -15.42 -6.83
CA MET A 100 0.87 -14.32 -7.60
C MET A 100 -0.51 -13.97 -7.08
N VAL A 101 -0.72 -12.70 -6.78
CA VAL A 101 -2.00 -12.08 -6.50
C VAL A 101 -2.21 -10.97 -7.54
N GLY A 102 -3.25 -11.12 -8.34
CA GLY A 102 -3.65 -10.11 -9.32
C GLY A 102 -4.86 -9.33 -8.81
N LEU A 103 -4.86 -8.02 -9.04
CA LEU A 103 -6.04 -7.19 -8.90
C LEU A 103 -6.49 -6.70 -10.27
N GLY A 104 -7.78 -6.81 -10.56
CA GLY A 104 -8.38 -6.29 -11.77
C GLY A 104 -9.89 -6.23 -11.64
N SER A 105 -10.56 -5.90 -12.73
CA SER A 105 -12.03 -5.88 -12.77
C SER A 105 -12.52 -6.61 -14.01
N SER A 106 -13.46 -7.54 -13.86
CA SER A 106 -14.02 -8.26 -15.01
C SER A 106 -14.97 -7.41 -15.86
N SER A 107 -15.21 -6.15 -15.45
CA SER A 107 -15.80 -5.11 -16.31
C SER A 107 -14.92 -4.74 -17.50
N TYR A 108 -13.61 -5.03 -17.42
CA TYR A 108 -12.65 -4.79 -18.49
C TYR A 108 -12.32 -6.08 -19.24
N PRO A 109 -12.20 -6.05 -20.58
CA PRO A 109 -11.84 -7.23 -21.38
C PRO A 109 -10.49 -7.88 -20.99
N ARG A 110 -9.58 -7.08 -20.41
CA ARG A 110 -8.24 -7.51 -19.97
C ARG A 110 -8.20 -7.71 -18.46
N PHE A 111 -9.13 -8.51 -17.94
CA PHE A 111 -9.16 -8.91 -16.53
C PHE A 111 -7.85 -9.57 -16.08
N ASN A 112 -7.27 -9.05 -14.98
CA ASN A 112 -6.03 -9.52 -14.35
C ASN A 112 -4.82 -9.67 -15.29
N TRP A 113 -4.82 -8.93 -16.40
CA TRP A 113 -3.90 -9.16 -17.50
C TRP A 113 -2.43 -8.86 -17.15
N ALA A 114 -2.18 -7.88 -16.29
CA ALA A 114 -0.82 -7.55 -15.85
C ALA A 114 -0.22 -8.69 -15.02
N ALA A 115 -0.95 -9.18 -14.02
CA ALA A 115 -0.56 -10.32 -13.19
C ALA A 115 -0.33 -11.58 -14.04
N ARG A 116 -1.25 -11.90 -14.96
CA ARG A 116 -1.12 -13.04 -15.90
C ARG A 116 0.13 -12.94 -16.77
N LYS A 117 0.41 -11.76 -17.34
CA LYS A 117 1.62 -11.50 -18.14
C LYS A 117 2.89 -11.71 -17.31
N LEU A 118 2.91 -11.17 -16.09
CA LEU A 118 4.05 -11.30 -15.19
C LEU A 118 4.30 -12.76 -14.82
N ALA A 119 3.28 -13.45 -14.33
CA ALA A 119 3.35 -14.86 -13.95
C ALA A 119 3.85 -15.74 -15.12
N LYS A 120 3.31 -15.52 -16.32
CA LYS A 120 3.76 -16.23 -17.52
C LYS A 120 5.24 -15.95 -17.81
N ARG A 121 5.67 -14.69 -17.74
CA ARG A 121 7.06 -14.33 -18.06
C ARG A 121 8.06 -14.87 -17.04
N VAL A 122 7.78 -14.79 -15.75
CA VAL A 122 8.70 -15.30 -14.72
C VAL A 122 8.81 -16.83 -14.77
N LYS A 123 7.72 -17.54 -15.07
CA LYS A 123 7.74 -18.99 -15.37
C LYS A 123 8.63 -19.31 -16.58
N MET A 124 8.49 -18.54 -17.67
CA MET A 124 9.35 -18.70 -18.86
C MET A 124 10.84 -18.46 -18.58
N LEU A 125 11.17 -17.73 -17.51
CA LEU A 125 12.53 -17.47 -17.05
C LEU A 125 13.03 -18.49 -16.01
N GLY A 126 12.23 -19.50 -15.68
CA GLY A 126 12.63 -20.62 -14.81
C GLY A 126 12.15 -20.54 -13.37
N ALA A 127 11.35 -19.52 -13.01
CA ALA A 127 10.77 -19.42 -11.68
C ALA A 127 9.64 -20.45 -11.49
N GLN A 128 9.51 -20.98 -10.28
CA GLN A 128 8.51 -21.99 -9.91
C GLN A 128 7.38 -21.33 -9.14
N GLN A 129 6.13 -21.55 -9.59
CA GLN A 129 4.98 -21.01 -8.87
C GLN A 129 4.62 -21.89 -7.66
N VAL A 130 4.33 -21.26 -6.54
CA VAL A 130 3.81 -21.84 -5.30
C VAL A 130 2.31 -21.54 -5.24
N GLY A 131 1.49 -22.59 -5.15
CA GLY A 131 0.03 -22.47 -5.14
C GLY A 131 -0.56 -21.93 -6.45
N GLU A 132 -1.88 -21.76 -6.46
CA GLU A 132 -2.59 -21.11 -7.56
C GLU A 132 -2.44 -19.59 -7.51
N ALA A 133 -2.70 -18.92 -8.64
CA ALA A 133 -2.71 -17.47 -8.67
C ALA A 133 -4.05 -16.96 -8.12
N CYS A 134 -4.03 -15.96 -7.25
CA CYS A 134 -5.23 -15.23 -6.85
C CYS A 134 -5.59 -14.22 -7.94
N GLU A 135 -6.86 -14.16 -8.33
CA GLU A 135 -7.39 -13.17 -9.27
C GLU A 135 -8.55 -12.42 -8.62
N CYS A 136 -8.23 -11.32 -7.94
CA CYS A 136 -9.23 -10.46 -7.32
C CYS A 136 -10.01 -9.69 -8.40
N ASP A 137 -11.32 -9.55 -8.20
CA ASP A 137 -12.23 -8.74 -9.02
C ASP A 137 -12.76 -7.55 -8.20
N GLU A 138 -12.73 -6.34 -8.75
CA GLU A 138 -13.19 -5.09 -8.12
C GLU A 138 -14.69 -4.79 -8.40
N LEU A 139 -15.38 -5.60 -9.19
CA LEU A 139 -16.76 -5.30 -9.64
C LEU A 139 -17.80 -5.24 -8.52
N ALA A 140 -17.60 -5.93 -7.41
CA ALA A 140 -18.56 -6.00 -6.31
C ALA A 140 -17.91 -5.66 -4.97
N ASP A 141 -18.70 -5.08 -4.07
CA ASP A 141 -18.32 -4.87 -2.68
C ASP A 141 -17.88 -6.21 -2.06
N GLY A 142 -16.61 -6.27 -1.65
CA GLY A 142 -16.03 -7.42 -0.98
C GLY A 142 -15.49 -8.49 -1.90
N SER A 143 -15.64 -8.39 -3.22
CA SER A 143 -15.16 -9.46 -4.11
C SER A 143 -13.64 -9.56 -4.15
N THR A 144 -12.92 -8.44 -3.96
CA THR A 144 -11.46 -8.47 -3.85
C THR A 144 -11.02 -9.14 -2.56
N GLU A 145 -11.57 -8.74 -1.41
CA GLU A 145 -11.25 -9.30 -0.10
C GLU A 145 -11.65 -10.77 -0.03
N ARG A 146 -12.85 -11.15 -0.47
CA ARG A 146 -13.29 -12.56 -0.49
C ARG A 146 -12.36 -13.43 -1.32
N ALA A 147 -12.02 -13.00 -2.54
CA ALA A 147 -11.08 -13.75 -3.39
C ALA A 147 -9.68 -13.85 -2.78
N PHE A 148 -9.24 -12.81 -2.07
CA PHE A 148 -7.96 -12.80 -1.37
C PHE A 148 -7.96 -13.77 -0.17
N GLU A 149 -9.00 -13.75 0.67
CA GLU A 149 -9.15 -14.63 1.83
C GLU A 149 -9.29 -16.10 1.41
N ASP A 150 -10.11 -16.38 0.38
CA ASP A 150 -10.27 -17.72 -0.19
C ASP A 150 -8.93 -18.29 -0.72
N TRP A 151 -8.04 -17.42 -1.19
CA TRP A 151 -6.72 -17.79 -1.65
C TRP A 151 -5.69 -17.95 -0.52
N LEU A 152 -5.80 -17.14 0.54
CA LEU A 152 -4.81 -17.07 1.61
C LEU A 152 -4.65 -18.41 2.35
N GLY A 153 -5.76 -19.11 2.61
CA GLY A 153 -5.75 -20.43 3.26
C GLY A 153 -4.98 -21.50 2.46
N PRO A 154 -5.38 -21.81 1.20
CA PRO A 154 -4.63 -22.72 0.33
C PRO A 154 -3.16 -22.31 0.12
N PHE A 155 -2.88 -21.02 -0.04
CA PHE A 155 -1.51 -20.52 -0.12
C PHE A 155 -0.71 -20.81 1.16
N GLY A 156 -1.32 -20.58 2.33
CA GLY A 156 -0.74 -20.92 3.63
C GLY A 156 -0.39 -22.40 3.76
N ASN A 157 -1.24 -23.30 3.28
CA ASN A 157 -0.95 -24.74 3.27
C ASN A 157 0.27 -25.09 2.41
N GLU A 158 0.44 -24.45 1.26
CA GLU A 158 1.65 -24.63 0.43
C GLU A 158 2.90 -24.05 1.11
N VAL A 159 2.77 -22.90 1.78
CA VAL A 159 3.84 -22.31 2.58
C VAL A 159 4.24 -23.26 3.71
N LEU A 160 3.30 -23.79 4.46
CA LEU A 160 3.51 -24.78 5.53
C LEU A 160 4.22 -26.03 5.02
N ARG A 161 3.83 -26.52 3.85
CA ARG A 161 4.42 -27.73 3.24
C ARG A 161 5.87 -27.52 2.81
N MET A 162 6.22 -26.34 2.32
CA MET A 162 7.57 -26.02 1.82
C MET A 162 8.49 -25.44 2.90
N TRP A 163 7.93 -24.70 3.85
CA TRP A 163 8.61 -24.01 4.96
C TRP A 163 7.87 -24.30 6.28
N PRO A 164 7.94 -25.55 6.79
CA PRO A 164 7.32 -25.89 8.06
C PRO A 164 7.93 -25.02 9.18
N PRO A 165 7.13 -24.57 10.17
CA PRO A 165 7.63 -23.77 11.29
C PRO A 165 8.83 -24.46 11.92
N GLN A 166 9.89 -23.72 12.24
CA GLN A 166 10.94 -24.28 13.08
C GLN A 166 10.36 -24.38 14.50
N GLU A 167 10.59 -25.51 15.19
CA GLU A 167 10.51 -25.51 16.65
C GLU A 167 11.38 -24.36 17.15
N ALA A 168 10.90 -23.62 18.15
CA ALA A 168 11.65 -22.52 18.74
C ALA A 168 13.00 -23.06 19.26
N GLU A 169 14.04 -23.00 18.42
CA GLU A 169 15.41 -23.13 18.89
C GLU A 169 15.57 -22.07 19.97
N GLU A 170 15.87 -22.50 21.20
CA GLU A 170 16.23 -21.63 22.31
C GLU A 170 17.09 -20.51 21.75
N ALA A 171 16.57 -19.27 21.82
CA ALA A 171 17.17 -18.16 21.12
C ALA A 171 18.64 -18.10 21.51
N ALA A 172 19.52 -18.11 20.49
CA ALA A 172 20.94 -17.91 20.72
C ALA A 172 21.12 -16.68 21.62
N PRO A 173 21.86 -16.78 22.75
CA PRO A 173 21.94 -15.71 23.72
C PRO A 173 22.57 -14.48 23.05
N GLY A 174 21.75 -13.47 22.76
CA GLY A 174 22.18 -12.22 22.12
C GLY A 174 21.28 -11.73 20.98
N LEU A 175 20.31 -12.51 20.50
CA LEU A 175 19.24 -12.00 19.65
C LEU A 175 18.00 -11.78 20.53
N PRO A 176 17.37 -10.59 20.53
CA PRO A 176 16.18 -10.36 21.34
C PRO A 176 15.12 -11.39 20.94
N HIS A 177 14.70 -12.19 21.92
CA HIS A 177 13.49 -13.00 21.85
C HIS A 177 12.37 -12.09 21.33
N ARG A 178 11.93 -12.34 20.09
CA ARG A 178 10.70 -11.76 19.55
C ARG A 178 9.50 -12.50 20.16
N ASP A 179 9.43 -12.49 21.49
CA ASP A 179 8.23 -12.88 22.19
C ASP A 179 7.20 -11.78 21.93
N GLN A 180 6.06 -12.16 21.35
CA GLN A 180 4.86 -11.33 21.25
C GLN A 180 5.12 -9.90 20.72
N HIS A 181 5.35 -9.76 19.41
CA HIS A 181 5.36 -8.46 18.76
C HIS A 181 3.93 -7.86 18.69
N ASP A 182 3.41 -7.44 19.85
CA ASP A 182 2.32 -6.47 19.96
C ASP A 182 2.82 -5.03 19.71
N GLY A 183 4.14 -4.84 19.55
CA GLY A 183 4.77 -3.62 19.07
C GLY A 183 5.57 -3.88 17.80
N GLU A 184 4.94 -3.81 16.63
CA GLU A 184 5.69 -3.65 15.38
C GLU A 184 6.33 -2.25 15.40
N ILE A 185 7.66 -2.20 15.43
CA ILE A 185 8.39 -0.99 15.04
C ILE A 185 7.93 -0.67 13.63
N SER A 186 7.33 0.50 13.45
CA SER A 186 7.01 1.01 12.12
C SER A 186 8.29 0.90 11.28
N LYS A 187 8.25 0.25 10.11
CA LYS A 187 9.41 0.22 9.17
C LYS A 187 9.83 1.63 8.69
N TRP A 188 9.14 2.65 9.19
CA TRP A 188 9.28 4.07 8.97
C TRP A 188 9.54 4.70 10.34
N ILE A 189 10.77 5.16 10.57
CA ILE A 189 11.08 5.93 11.77
C ILE A 189 10.74 7.38 11.46
N LEU A 190 9.87 7.96 12.27
CA LEU A 190 9.46 9.35 12.15
C LEU A 190 10.41 10.21 12.99
N GLN A 191 11.46 10.75 12.35
CA GLN A 191 12.45 11.62 13.02
C GLN A 191 12.15 13.09 12.80
N ARG A 192 12.50 13.94 13.77
CA ARG A 192 12.45 15.40 13.58
C ARG A 192 13.49 15.84 12.55
N ALA A 193 13.10 16.75 11.67
CA ALA A 193 13.99 17.28 10.64
C ALA A 193 15.15 18.15 11.19
N ASP A 194 15.04 18.57 12.45
CA ASP A 194 15.98 19.45 13.17
C ASP A 194 17.42 18.89 13.24
N GLU A 195 17.63 17.62 12.89
CA GLU A 195 18.92 16.91 12.95
C GLU A 195 19.72 16.94 11.63
N THR A 196 19.24 17.56 10.55
CA THR A 196 20.02 17.69 9.29
C THR A 196 19.71 18.95 8.49
N ASP A 197 20.77 19.72 8.26
CA ASP A 197 20.83 20.98 7.51
C ASP A 197 20.78 20.68 6.00
N SER A 198 19.61 20.74 5.38
CA SER A 198 19.46 20.66 3.93
C SER A 198 18.15 21.31 3.47
N GLN A 199 18.26 22.15 2.43
CA GLN A 199 17.17 22.94 1.86
C GLN A 199 16.05 22.05 1.31
N LEU A 200 14.81 22.49 1.52
CA LEU A 200 13.57 21.85 1.07
C LEU A 200 13.59 21.64 -0.46
N PRO A 201 13.52 20.39 -0.95
CA PRO A 201 13.14 20.11 -2.33
C PRO A 201 11.64 20.35 -2.49
N ASN A 202 11.21 21.01 -3.58
CA ASN A 202 9.80 21.15 -3.92
C ASN A 202 9.11 19.76 -3.92
N ALA A 203 8.00 19.67 -3.20
CA ALA A 203 7.24 18.44 -2.94
C ALA A 203 6.35 18.00 -4.12
N HIS A 204 6.36 18.74 -5.22
CA HIS A 204 5.53 18.39 -6.37
C HIS A 204 6.10 17.16 -7.11
N PRO A 205 5.24 16.28 -7.62
CA PRO A 205 5.66 15.17 -8.47
C PRO A 205 6.53 15.67 -9.64
N ALA A 206 7.45 14.83 -10.09
CA ALA A 206 8.16 15.07 -11.34
C ALA A 206 7.13 15.28 -12.48
N ASP A 207 7.40 16.25 -13.36
CA ASP A 207 6.56 16.65 -14.50
C ASP A 207 5.26 17.40 -14.15
N SER A 208 5.16 17.97 -12.94
CA SER A 208 4.08 18.90 -12.57
C SER A 208 4.35 20.35 -13.02
N PHE A 209 3.28 21.12 -13.25
CA PHE A 209 3.35 22.54 -13.55
C PHE A 209 2.20 23.29 -12.87
N GLU A 210 2.40 24.57 -12.60
CA GLU A 210 1.35 25.44 -12.07
C GLU A 210 0.43 25.95 -13.19
N ALA A 211 -0.87 25.99 -12.91
CA ALA A 211 -1.88 26.54 -13.80
C ALA A 211 -2.82 27.47 -13.03
N THR A 212 -3.23 28.57 -13.65
CA THR A 212 -4.18 29.54 -13.11
C THR A 212 -5.60 29.20 -13.57
N LEU A 213 -6.56 29.16 -12.64
CA LEU A 213 -7.97 28.99 -12.97
C LEU A 213 -8.55 30.31 -13.51
N GLU A 214 -8.88 30.34 -14.79
CA GLU A 214 -9.46 31.52 -15.45
C GLU A 214 -10.98 31.58 -15.33
N SER A 215 -11.65 30.43 -15.46
CA SER A 215 -13.10 30.34 -15.30
C SER A 215 -13.54 29.00 -14.74
N ASN A 216 -14.67 29.03 -14.04
CA ASN A 216 -15.31 27.89 -13.40
C ASN A 216 -16.82 28.03 -13.61
N ASP A 217 -17.29 27.52 -14.74
CA ASP A 217 -18.63 27.78 -15.24
C ASP A 217 -19.50 26.54 -15.06
N ARG A 218 -20.64 26.68 -14.38
CA ARG A 218 -21.62 25.58 -14.27
C ARG A 218 -22.29 25.35 -15.64
N VAL A 219 -22.25 24.11 -16.11
CA VAL A 219 -22.80 23.66 -17.39
C VAL A 219 -24.22 23.12 -17.23
N THR A 220 -24.56 22.58 -16.05
CA THR A 220 -25.91 22.11 -15.75
C THR A 220 -26.84 23.23 -15.32
N PRO A 221 -28.16 23.15 -15.60
CA PRO A 221 -29.13 24.10 -15.04
C PRO A 221 -29.06 24.13 -13.51
N ALA A 222 -29.31 25.30 -12.89
CA ALA A 222 -29.27 25.47 -11.44
C ALA A 222 -30.23 24.54 -10.69
N SER A 223 -31.34 24.14 -11.32
CA SER A 223 -32.33 23.19 -10.80
C SER A 223 -31.91 21.72 -10.88
N HIS A 224 -30.88 21.40 -11.66
CA HIS A 224 -30.37 20.03 -11.74
C HIS A 224 -29.60 19.69 -10.46
N TRP A 225 -29.81 18.48 -9.93
CA TRP A 225 -29.22 18.07 -8.65
C TRP A 225 -27.69 17.92 -8.72
N GLN A 226 -27.15 17.47 -9.86
CA GLN A 226 -25.71 17.37 -10.09
C GLN A 226 -25.15 18.67 -10.68
N ASP A 227 -24.18 19.27 -10.00
CA ASP A 227 -23.39 20.42 -10.47
C ASP A 227 -22.22 19.90 -11.33
N VAL A 228 -22.24 20.18 -12.63
CA VAL A 228 -21.15 19.85 -13.56
C VAL A 228 -20.52 21.14 -14.05
N ARG A 229 -19.20 21.25 -13.93
CA ARG A 229 -18.45 22.50 -14.19
C ARG A 229 -17.48 22.34 -15.34
N PHE A 230 -17.38 23.40 -16.13
CA PHE A 230 -16.35 23.60 -17.15
C PHE A 230 -15.28 24.52 -16.57
N LEU A 231 -14.06 24.01 -16.45
CA LEU A 231 -12.91 24.74 -15.92
C LEU A 231 -12.01 25.17 -17.07
N ARG A 232 -11.61 26.45 -17.10
CA ARG A 232 -10.57 26.95 -18.00
C ARG A 232 -9.31 27.25 -17.19
N LEU A 233 -8.21 26.62 -17.58
CA LEU A 233 -6.91 26.79 -16.95
C LEU A 233 -5.96 27.46 -17.94
N SER A 234 -5.15 28.40 -17.47
CA SER A 234 -4.03 28.95 -18.23
C SER A 234 -2.70 28.66 -17.56
N THR A 235 -1.68 28.50 -18.38
CA THR A 235 -0.32 28.18 -17.97
C THR A 235 0.63 29.26 -18.47
N SER A 236 1.71 29.51 -17.73
CA SER A 236 2.74 30.48 -18.14
C SER A 236 3.55 30.00 -19.34
N SER A 237 3.70 28.68 -19.49
CA SER A 237 4.35 28.01 -20.62
C SER A 237 3.37 27.20 -21.45
N SER A 238 3.69 27.01 -22.74
CA SER A 238 2.97 26.05 -23.59
C SER A 238 3.13 24.64 -23.01
N VAL A 239 2.01 23.95 -22.79
CA VAL A 239 1.98 22.53 -22.45
C VAL A 239 1.69 21.75 -23.73
N ASP A 240 2.50 20.72 -24.00
CA ASP A 240 2.26 19.82 -25.14
C ASP A 240 1.19 18.80 -24.74
N TYR A 241 0.05 18.82 -25.43
CA TYR A 241 -1.04 17.87 -25.20
C TYR A 241 -1.87 17.67 -26.47
N GLN A 242 -2.53 16.52 -26.57
CA GLN A 242 -3.43 16.14 -27.64
C GLN A 242 -4.85 15.91 -27.11
N PRO A 243 -5.89 16.06 -27.96
CA PRO A 243 -7.24 15.66 -27.57
C PRO A 243 -7.30 14.20 -27.12
N GLY A 244 -7.71 13.98 -25.87
CA GLY A 244 -7.74 12.65 -25.24
C GLY A 244 -6.70 12.47 -24.14
N ASP A 245 -5.70 13.34 -24.05
CA ASP A 245 -4.78 13.38 -22.90
C ASP A 245 -5.53 13.76 -21.62
N SER A 246 -4.98 13.32 -20.48
CA SER A 246 -5.57 13.55 -19.16
C SER A 246 -4.67 14.47 -18.34
N LEU A 247 -5.28 15.46 -17.68
CA LEU A 247 -4.63 16.32 -16.70
C LEU A 247 -4.92 15.80 -15.29
N ALA A 248 -3.89 15.50 -14.51
CA ALA A 248 -4.02 15.20 -13.09
C ALA A 248 -3.98 16.50 -12.28
N ILE A 249 -4.97 16.70 -11.42
CA ILE A 249 -5.02 17.82 -10.48
C ILE A 249 -4.65 17.27 -9.10
N HIS A 250 -3.72 17.92 -8.42
CA HIS A 250 -3.34 17.59 -7.04
C HIS A 250 -4.15 18.47 -6.07
N PRO A 251 -5.18 17.93 -5.40
CA PRO A 251 -5.96 18.69 -4.44
C PRO A 251 -5.24 18.81 -3.10
N GLU A 252 -5.70 19.76 -2.28
CA GLU A 252 -5.37 19.85 -0.86
C GLU A 252 -6.60 19.53 -0.02
N ASN A 253 -6.38 18.95 1.16
CA ASN A 253 -7.45 18.76 2.12
C ASN A 253 -8.00 20.11 2.58
N MET A 254 -9.30 20.14 2.91
CA MET A 254 -9.91 21.35 3.45
C MET A 254 -9.27 21.71 4.79
N ALA A 255 -8.97 22.99 4.99
CA ALA A 255 -8.35 23.48 6.24
C ALA A 255 -9.18 23.09 7.48
N ALA A 256 -10.51 23.05 7.36
CA ALA A 256 -11.41 22.64 8.43
C ALA A 256 -11.24 21.15 8.81
N ASP A 257 -11.05 20.27 7.82
CA ASP A 257 -10.85 18.83 8.07
C ASP A 257 -9.48 18.55 8.71
N VAL A 258 -8.46 19.30 8.27
CA VAL A 258 -7.12 19.23 8.89
C VAL A 258 -7.17 19.71 10.34
N ASP A 259 -7.80 20.85 10.62
CA ASP A 259 -7.93 21.38 11.99
C ASP A 259 -8.78 20.46 12.88
N HIS A 260 -9.81 19.83 12.32
CA HIS A 260 -10.62 18.85 13.02
C HIS A 260 -9.78 17.62 13.39
N LEU A 261 -8.98 17.08 12.48
CA LEU A 261 -8.09 15.96 12.78
C LEU A 261 -7.04 16.33 13.84
N LEU A 262 -6.45 17.53 13.73
CA LEU A 262 -5.50 18.04 14.73
C LEU A 262 -6.17 18.13 16.12
N SER A 263 -7.43 18.54 16.18
CA SER A 263 -8.22 18.59 17.42
C SER A 263 -8.46 17.20 17.99
N LEU A 264 -8.90 16.24 17.15
CA LEU A 264 -9.18 14.87 17.58
C LEU A 264 -7.94 14.18 18.16
N MET A 265 -6.75 14.45 17.62
CA MET A 265 -5.51 13.80 18.02
C MET A 265 -4.66 14.60 19.01
N ASP A 266 -5.12 15.79 19.43
CA ASP A 266 -4.35 16.74 20.26
C ASP A 266 -3.00 17.14 19.63
N TRP A 267 -2.99 17.31 18.31
CA TRP A 267 -1.77 17.55 17.52
C TRP A 267 -1.48 19.03 17.22
N HIS A 268 -2.32 19.99 17.62
CA HIS A 268 -2.03 21.42 17.42
C HIS A 268 -0.63 21.86 17.89
N PRO A 269 -0.11 21.43 19.06
CA PRO A 269 1.22 21.86 19.50
C PRO A 269 2.37 21.32 18.65
N VAL A 270 2.10 20.35 17.75
CA VAL A 270 3.10 19.59 17.01
C VAL A 270 2.87 19.64 15.50
N ALA A 271 1.82 20.32 15.03
CA ALA A 271 1.40 20.35 13.62
C ALA A 271 2.49 20.88 12.69
N ASP A 272 3.27 21.88 13.16
CA ASP A 272 4.34 22.52 12.39
C ASP A 272 5.71 21.85 12.59
N ILE A 273 5.79 20.75 13.36
CA ILE A 273 7.05 20.05 13.56
C ILE A 273 7.35 19.25 12.29
N PRO A 274 8.45 19.56 11.57
CA PRO A 274 8.81 18.83 10.38
C PRO A 274 9.26 17.42 10.73
N VAL A 275 8.70 16.45 10.02
CA VAL A 275 9.00 15.03 10.22
C VAL A 275 9.64 14.45 8.97
N MET A 276 10.62 13.58 9.18
CA MET A 276 11.19 12.73 8.16
C MET A 276 10.61 11.34 8.31
N LEU A 277 10.04 10.84 7.24
CA LEU A 277 9.91 9.41 7.05
C LEU A 277 11.31 8.90 6.71
N ILE A 278 11.95 8.13 7.60
CA ILE A 278 13.18 7.42 7.26
C ILE A 278 12.79 6.03 6.77
N PRO A 279 12.91 5.76 5.46
CA PRO A 279 12.74 4.44 4.92
C PRO A 279 14.06 3.66 4.95
N ASN A 280 13.92 2.33 4.99
CA ASN A 280 14.78 1.39 4.27
C ASN A 280 15.10 1.99 2.86
N PRO A 281 16.34 1.99 2.32
CA PRO A 281 16.87 2.91 1.28
C PRO A 281 16.16 3.05 -0.09
N ALA A 282 14.94 2.57 -0.26
CA ALA A 282 14.14 2.58 -1.48
C ALA A 282 13.27 3.84 -1.68
N TYR A 283 13.14 4.71 -0.68
CA TYR A 283 12.33 5.92 -0.78
C TYR A 283 13.12 7.14 -0.33
N ASP A 284 13.02 8.24 -1.07
CA ASP A 284 13.67 9.49 -0.75
C ASP A 284 12.56 10.55 -0.82
N LYS A 285 12.23 11.19 0.32
CA LYS A 285 11.38 12.40 0.54
C LYS A 285 9.85 12.21 0.70
N PRO A 286 9.08 13.18 1.28
CA PRO A 286 9.41 14.60 1.63
C PRO A 286 9.16 15.06 3.09
N ARG A 287 9.68 16.26 3.42
CA ARG A 287 9.41 17.09 4.61
C ARG A 287 8.43 18.22 4.20
N SER A 288 7.12 17.95 4.16
CA SER A 288 6.06 18.87 3.67
C SER A 288 4.83 18.78 4.59
N PRO A 289 3.89 19.76 4.63
CA PRO A 289 2.65 19.64 5.43
C PRO A 289 1.87 18.37 5.04
N LEU A 290 2.06 17.32 5.84
CA LEU A 290 1.61 15.97 5.53
C LEU A 290 0.09 15.90 5.43
N LEU A 291 -0.61 16.49 6.40
CA LEU A 291 -2.06 16.45 6.52
C LEU A 291 -2.76 17.31 5.46
N THR A 292 -2.10 18.32 4.89
CA THR A 292 -2.72 19.20 3.89
C THR A 292 -2.62 18.62 2.48
N SER A 293 -1.46 18.06 2.11
CA SER A 293 -1.14 17.78 0.71
C SER A 293 -0.64 16.35 0.41
N HIS A 294 -0.38 15.52 1.43
CA HIS A 294 0.26 14.20 1.23
C HIS A 294 -0.56 13.02 1.76
N LEU A 295 -1.41 13.25 2.74
CA LEU A 295 -2.26 12.22 3.35
C LEU A 295 -3.72 12.47 2.99
N ASP A 296 -4.38 11.45 2.47
CA ASP A 296 -5.83 11.48 2.30
C ASP A 296 -6.52 11.11 3.62
N ILE A 297 -6.91 12.13 4.37
CA ILE A 297 -7.61 11.98 5.66
C ILE A 297 -9.12 11.75 5.49
N THR A 298 -9.61 11.82 4.25
CA THR A 298 -11.02 11.65 3.89
C THR A 298 -11.29 10.35 3.15
N ALA A 299 -10.25 9.58 2.83
CA ALA A 299 -10.37 8.27 2.21
C ALA A 299 -11.28 7.35 3.04
N ILE A 300 -11.96 6.44 2.34
CA ILE A 300 -12.65 5.32 2.99
C ILE A 300 -11.57 4.40 3.56
N PRO A 301 -11.53 4.16 4.88
CA PRO A 301 -10.51 3.34 5.51
C PRO A 301 -10.63 1.89 5.05
N ARG A 302 -9.49 1.27 4.80
CA ARG A 302 -9.42 -0.16 4.46
C ARG A 302 -9.52 -1.02 5.71
N ARG A 303 -9.84 -2.30 5.54
CA ARG A 303 -9.89 -3.29 6.64
C ARG A 303 -8.63 -3.28 7.51
N SER A 304 -7.45 -3.20 6.90
CA SER A 304 -6.16 -3.16 7.60
C SER A 304 -5.98 -1.93 8.50
N PHE A 305 -6.67 -0.82 8.21
CA PHE A 305 -6.65 0.40 9.01
C PHE A 305 -7.34 0.18 10.36
N PHE A 306 -8.49 -0.50 10.37
CA PHE A 306 -9.21 -0.85 11.60
C PHE A 306 -8.38 -1.74 12.53
N SER A 307 -7.66 -2.71 11.97
CA SER A 307 -6.72 -3.56 12.71
C SER A 307 -5.63 -2.73 13.41
N GLN A 308 -5.15 -1.67 12.74
CA GLN A 308 -4.14 -0.77 13.31
C GLN A 308 -4.74 0.15 14.37
N LEU A 309 -5.94 0.71 14.15
CA LEU A 309 -6.62 1.57 15.11
C LEU A 309 -6.90 0.86 16.45
N ALA A 310 -7.25 -0.43 16.41
CA ALA A 310 -7.55 -1.22 17.60
C ALA A 310 -6.39 -1.26 18.62
N ARG A 311 -5.16 -0.97 18.19
CA ARG A 311 -3.97 -0.89 19.05
C ARG A 311 -3.88 0.41 19.85
N PHE A 312 -4.59 1.45 19.43
CA PHE A 312 -4.45 2.82 19.93
C PHE A 312 -5.66 3.30 20.73
N THR A 313 -6.58 2.39 21.07
CA THR A 313 -7.71 2.64 21.97
C THR A 313 -7.51 1.91 23.29
N THR A 314 -7.89 2.57 24.39
CA THR A 314 -7.97 1.96 25.73
C THR A 314 -9.39 1.52 26.10
N ASN A 315 -10.38 1.75 25.22
CA ASN A 315 -11.77 1.40 25.44
C ASN A 315 -12.04 0.02 24.84
N GLU A 316 -12.35 -0.97 25.68
CA GLU A 316 -12.57 -2.36 25.25
C GLU A 316 -13.72 -2.51 24.24
N MET A 317 -14.81 -1.74 24.38
CA MET A 317 -15.94 -1.81 23.44
C MET A 317 -15.53 -1.29 22.05
N GLN A 318 -14.81 -0.17 22.01
CA GLN A 318 -14.30 0.39 20.75
C GLN A 318 -13.27 -0.55 20.12
N LYS A 319 -12.38 -1.14 20.94
CA LYS A 319 -11.39 -2.11 20.50
C LYS A 319 -12.04 -3.35 19.87
N GLU A 320 -13.05 -3.92 20.51
CA GLU A 320 -13.80 -5.06 19.99
C GLU A 320 -14.43 -4.74 18.63
N ARG A 321 -15.09 -3.58 18.50
CA ARG A 321 -15.73 -3.17 17.24
C ARG A 321 -14.71 -2.91 16.12
N LEU A 322 -13.57 -2.29 16.43
CA LEU A 322 -12.47 -2.11 15.46
C LEU A 322 -11.89 -3.46 15.00
N LEU A 323 -11.74 -4.43 15.91
CA LEU A 323 -11.27 -5.77 15.58
C LEU A 323 -12.30 -6.58 14.77
N GLU A 324 -13.59 -6.37 15.02
CA GLU A 324 -14.67 -6.96 14.22
C GLU A 324 -14.59 -6.48 12.77
N PHE A 325 -14.45 -5.16 12.54
CA PHE A 325 -14.26 -4.62 11.19
C PHE A 325 -12.97 -5.08 10.52
N ALA A 326 -11.94 -5.40 11.29
CA ALA A 326 -10.68 -5.94 10.78
C ALA A 326 -10.76 -7.43 10.40
N ASN A 327 -11.73 -8.17 10.93
CA ASN A 327 -11.83 -9.62 10.78
C ASN A 327 -12.44 -10.00 9.42
N PRO A 328 -11.75 -10.79 8.59
CA PRO A 328 -12.30 -11.25 7.32
C PRO A 328 -13.54 -12.14 7.44
N GLU A 329 -13.83 -12.72 8.60
CA GLU A 329 -15.08 -13.46 8.83
C GLU A 329 -16.31 -12.52 8.87
N PHE A 330 -16.11 -11.24 9.18
CA PHE A 330 -17.16 -10.22 9.31
C PHE A 330 -17.06 -9.15 8.22
N LEU A 331 -16.68 -9.53 6.99
CA LEU A 331 -16.55 -8.58 5.87
C LEU A 331 -17.81 -7.74 5.66
N ASP A 332 -19.00 -8.35 5.75
CA ASP A 332 -20.25 -7.61 5.52
C ASP A 332 -20.45 -6.46 6.53
N GLU A 333 -20.05 -6.65 7.80
CA GLU A 333 -20.07 -5.59 8.83
C GLU A 333 -19.11 -4.44 8.49
N TYR A 334 -17.89 -4.75 8.01
CA TYR A 334 -16.97 -3.74 7.51
C TYR A 334 -17.54 -2.97 6.31
N TYR A 335 -18.17 -3.68 5.36
CA TYR A 335 -18.76 -3.06 4.18
C TYR A 335 -19.95 -2.15 4.51
N ASP A 336 -20.82 -2.58 5.42
CA ASP A 336 -21.95 -1.79 5.92
C ASP A 336 -21.49 -0.58 6.74
N TYR A 337 -20.39 -0.71 7.47
CA TYR A 337 -19.83 0.38 8.25
C TYR A 337 -19.04 1.37 7.39
N ALA A 338 -18.03 0.95 6.64
CA ALA A 338 -17.10 1.86 5.96
C ALA A 338 -17.47 2.12 4.49
N THR A 339 -17.51 1.05 3.68
CA THR A 339 -17.50 1.17 2.22
C THR A 339 -18.83 1.67 1.64
N ARG A 340 -19.96 1.06 1.99
CA ARG A 340 -21.30 1.40 1.48
C ARG A 340 -21.72 2.83 1.81
N PRO A 341 -21.59 3.32 3.07
CA PRO A 341 -21.92 4.70 3.39
C PRO A 341 -20.80 5.70 3.02
N ARG A 342 -19.64 5.21 2.56
CA ARG A 342 -18.44 6.01 2.29
C ARG A 342 -17.95 6.78 3.52
N ARG A 343 -17.95 6.12 4.66
CA ARG A 343 -17.45 6.70 5.91
C ARG A 343 -15.95 6.94 5.79
N SER A 344 -15.54 8.17 5.98
CA SER A 344 -14.16 8.63 5.86
C SER A 344 -13.32 8.27 7.10
N ILE A 345 -12.00 8.26 6.94
CA ILE A 345 -11.05 8.13 8.07
C ILE A 345 -11.35 9.15 9.17
N LEU A 346 -11.63 10.41 8.80
CA LEU A 346 -11.94 11.47 9.76
C LEU A 346 -13.21 11.16 10.58
N GLU A 347 -14.29 10.69 9.93
CA GLU A 347 -15.52 10.29 10.63
C GLU A 347 -15.29 9.07 11.54
N VAL A 348 -14.48 8.10 11.10
CA VAL A 348 -14.10 6.95 11.95
C VAL A 348 -13.35 7.42 13.18
N LEU A 349 -12.36 8.30 13.04
CA LEU A 349 -11.61 8.83 14.19
C LEU A 349 -12.47 9.70 15.12
N GLN A 350 -13.52 10.33 14.60
CA GLN A 350 -14.50 11.06 15.41
C GLN A 350 -15.40 10.12 16.21
N GLU A 351 -15.82 8.99 15.64
CA GLU A 351 -16.66 7.99 16.32
C GLU A 351 -15.87 7.18 17.36
N PHE A 352 -14.64 6.79 17.01
CA PHE A 352 -13.72 6.07 17.90
C PHE A 352 -12.85 7.04 18.71
N ASP A 353 -13.51 7.91 19.48
CA ASP A 353 -12.91 9.04 20.21
C ASP A 353 -11.79 8.69 21.20
N SER A 354 -11.72 7.43 21.66
CA SER A 354 -10.66 6.95 22.56
C SER A 354 -9.39 6.55 21.82
N VAL A 355 -9.42 6.50 20.48
CA VAL A 355 -8.24 6.26 19.65
C VAL A 355 -7.36 7.51 19.66
N LYS A 356 -6.11 7.35 20.09
CA LYS A 356 -5.11 8.42 20.03
C LYS A 356 -3.89 7.92 19.26
N LEU A 357 -3.79 8.36 18.02
CA LEU A 357 -2.67 8.00 17.16
C LEU A 357 -1.40 8.70 17.64
N PRO A 358 -0.31 7.96 17.83
CA PRO A 358 0.94 8.58 18.25
C PRO A 358 1.59 9.22 17.02
N TRP A 359 2.01 10.47 17.16
CA TRP A 359 2.80 11.14 16.12
C TRP A 359 4.31 10.87 16.26
N ARG A 360 4.74 10.16 17.31
CA ARG A 360 6.09 9.61 17.50
C ARG A 360 5.99 8.13 17.76
N GLU A 361 7.05 7.37 17.53
CA GLU A 361 7.06 6.00 18.07
C GLU A 361 6.88 6.03 19.60
N PRO A 362 6.03 5.16 20.16
CA PRO A 362 6.00 4.97 21.61
C PRO A 362 7.40 4.54 22.08
N PRO A 363 7.89 5.04 23.23
CA PRO A 363 9.17 4.60 23.75
C PRO A 363 9.15 3.08 23.95
N ALA A 364 10.22 2.44 23.50
CA ALA A 364 10.44 0.98 23.54
C ALA A 364 10.35 0.40 24.95
#